data_AF-G4D6Z3-F1
#
_entry.id   AF-G4D6Z3-F1
#
_cell.length_a   1.000
_cell.length_b   1.000
_cell.length_c   1.000
_cell.angle_alpha   90.00
_cell.angle_beta   90.00
_cell.angle_gamma   90.00
#
_symmetry.space_group_name_H-M   'P 1'
#
loop_
_entity.id
_entity.type
_entity.pdbx_description
1 polymer ?
#
loop_
_entity_poly.entity_id
_entity_poly.type
_entity_poly.pdbx_seq_one_letter_code
_entity_poly.pdbx_strand_id
1 'polypeptide(L)'
;MKKIITVLICVFIMSSLCFAGERELKVSIMGKQFEDISGVFLQQETGRVMVSVRGIAEKLGATVEYLPSTEERGAGFVINHNDVSIRMFEDSSRAYLMKNSNMKSIDMGAKVVNINSINFVPVRFISENLNFKVEWKNFDMYDLVEITENKNI
;
A
#
# COMPACT_ATOMS: atom_id res chain seq x y z
N MET A 1 -53.06 9.29 -24.06
CA MET A 1 -52.39 8.25 -23.25
C MET A 1 -51.13 7.70 -23.92
N LYS A 2 -51.14 7.31 -25.21
CA LYS A 2 -49.94 6.83 -25.93
C LYS A 2 -48.73 7.78 -25.92
N LYS A 3 -48.95 9.09 -26.08
CA LYS A 3 -47.88 10.12 -26.05
C LYS A 3 -47.25 10.33 -24.66
N ILE A 4 -47.99 10.09 -23.58
CA ILE A 4 -47.49 10.20 -22.20
C ILE A 4 -46.65 8.95 -21.84
N ILE A 5 -47.06 7.78 -22.33
CA ILE A 5 -46.33 6.53 -22.15
C ILE A 5 -44.96 6.57 -22.87
N THR A 6 -44.88 7.20 -24.04
CA THR A 6 -43.61 7.38 -24.78
C THR A 6 -42.61 8.27 -24.03
N VAL A 7 -43.09 9.33 -23.38
CA VAL A 7 -42.21 10.25 -22.62
C VAL A 7 -41.66 9.58 -21.35
N LEU A 8 -42.46 8.75 -20.67
CA LEU A 8 -42.00 8.02 -19.48
C LEU A 8 -40.91 6.97 -19.80
N ILE A 9 -40.99 6.35 -20.99
CA ILE A 9 -40.00 5.37 -21.47
C ILE A 9 -38.67 6.04 -21.82
N CYS A 10 -38.69 7.25 -22.41
CA CYS A 10 -37.45 7.96 -22.74
C CYS A 10 -36.69 8.46 -21.50
N VAL A 11 -37.39 8.83 -20.42
CA VAL A 11 -36.75 9.28 -19.15
C VAL A 11 -36.06 8.12 -18.43
N PHE A 12 -36.51 6.88 -18.62
CA PHE A 12 -35.92 5.69 -18.01
C PHE A 12 -34.64 5.20 -18.71
N ILE A 13 -34.36 5.64 -19.94
CA ILE A 13 -33.18 5.24 -20.72
C ILE A 13 -32.00 6.22 -20.50
N MET A 14 -32.27 7.41 -19.97
CA MET A 14 -31.27 8.46 -19.71
C MET A 14 -30.57 8.38 -18.35
N SER A 15 -30.88 7.39 -17.51
CA SER A 15 -30.04 7.02 -16.36
C SER A 15 -28.74 6.40 -16.87
N SER A 16 -27.87 7.26 -17.36
CA SER A 16 -26.49 6.98 -17.70
C SER A 16 -25.86 6.07 -16.65
N LEU A 17 -25.43 4.89 -17.10
CA LEU A 17 -24.50 4.05 -16.38
C LEU A 17 -23.19 4.82 -16.30
N CYS A 18 -23.06 5.68 -15.29
CA CYS A 18 -21.77 6.22 -14.90
C CYS A 18 -20.96 5.07 -14.30
N PHE A 19 -20.30 4.30 -15.17
CA PHE A 19 -19.24 3.40 -14.74
C PHE A 19 -18.05 4.29 -14.36
N ALA A 20 -17.98 4.65 -13.08
CA ALA A 20 -16.70 4.99 -12.49
C ALA A 20 -15.87 3.70 -12.52
N GLY A 21 -15.11 3.51 -13.61
CA GLY A 21 -14.22 2.36 -13.73
C GLY A 21 -13.22 2.37 -12.58
N GLU A 22 -13.07 1.24 -11.91
CA GLU A 22 -12.05 1.06 -10.88
C GLU A 22 -10.67 1.28 -11.54
N ARG A 23 -9.99 2.35 -11.13
CA ARG A 23 -8.72 2.75 -11.72
C ARG A 23 -7.62 1.82 -11.22
N GLU A 24 -6.84 1.28 -12.14
CA GLU A 24 -5.74 0.39 -11.81
C GLU A 24 -4.69 1.15 -10.97
N LEU A 25 -4.22 0.54 -9.88
CA LEU A 25 -3.19 1.11 -9.01
C LEU A 25 -1.86 0.38 -9.24
N LYS A 26 -0.84 1.13 -9.65
CA LYS A 26 0.49 0.63 -9.98
C LYS A 26 1.55 1.11 -9.00
N VAL A 27 2.62 0.34 -8.86
CA VAL A 27 3.83 0.73 -8.13
C VAL A 27 5.03 0.69 -9.07
N SER A 28 5.85 1.74 -9.05
CA SER A 28 7.13 1.81 -9.76
C SER A 28 8.25 2.07 -8.77
N ILE A 29 9.37 1.37 -8.92
CA ILE A 29 10.58 1.55 -8.11
C ILE A 29 11.72 1.88 -9.07
N MET A 30 12.36 3.03 -8.89
CA MET A 30 13.45 3.53 -9.75
C MET A 30 13.11 3.53 -11.25
N GLY A 31 11.87 3.93 -11.57
CA GLY A 31 11.37 3.97 -12.94
C GLY A 31 11.03 2.61 -13.56
N LYS A 32 11.20 1.51 -12.81
CA LYS A 32 10.79 0.16 -13.23
C LYS A 32 9.44 -0.19 -12.62
N GLN A 33 8.52 -0.64 -13.45
CA GLN A 33 7.26 -1.21 -13.00
C GLN A 33 7.42 -2.70 -12.73
N PHE A 34 6.71 -3.18 -11.71
CA PHE A 34 6.80 -4.57 -11.25
C PHE A 34 5.40 -5.16 -11.21
N GLU A 35 5.08 -6.00 -12.20
CA GLU A 35 3.82 -6.76 -12.24
C GLU A 35 3.78 -7.84 -11.15
N ASP A 36 4.95 -8.24 -10.63
CA ASP A 36 5.10 -9.30 -9.63
C ASP A 36 4.96 -8.82 -8.17
N ILE A 37 4.80 -7.50 -7.93
CA ILE A 37 4.47 -7.02 -6.58
C ILE A 37 3.05 -7.47 -6.26
N SER A 38 2.97 -8.60 -5.55
CA SER A 38 1.72 -9.22 -5.16
C SER A 38 0.89 -8.25 -4.30
N GLY A 39 -0.35 -8.01 -4.76
CA GLY A 39 -1.44 -7.40 -3.98
C GLY A 39 -1.26 -5.92 -3.63
N VAL A 40 -1.02 -5.06 -4.62
CA VAL A 40 -1.13 -3.61 -4.40
C VAL A 40 -2.61 -3.24 -4.35
N PHE A 41 -3.06 -2.56 -3.29
CA PHE A 41 -4.43 -2.05 -3.21
C PHE A 41 -4.53 -0.77 -2.37
N LEU A 42 -5.57 0.02 -2.62
CA LEU A 42 -5.93 1.14 -1.75
C LEU A 42 -6.82 0.62 -0.62
N GLN A 43 -6.36 0.73 0.62
CA GLN A 43 -7.19 0.46 1.79
C GLN A 43 -8.17 1.62 1.99
N GLN A 44 -9.47 1.34 1.86
CA GLN A 44 -10.52 2.36 1.85
C GLN A 44 -10.67 3.05 3.22
N GLU A 45 -10.47 2.32 4.32
CA GLU A 45 -10.65 2.83 5.68
C GLU A 45 -9.59 3.89 6.05
N THR A 46 -8.38 3.74 5.52
CA THR A 46 -7.22 4.58 5.90
C THR A 46 -6.73 5.47 4.75
N GLY A 47 -7.19 5.23 3.52
CA GLY A 47 -6.69 5.88 2.31
C GLY A 47 -5.22 5.58 2.04
N ARG A 48 -4.69 4.45 2.54
CA ARG A 48 -3.29 4.05 2.36
C ARG A 48 -3.15 3.03 1.25
N VAL A 49 -2.11 3.17 0.43
CA VAL A 49 -1.71 2.12 -0.50
C VAL A 49 -0.96 1.05 0.25
N MET A 50 -1.53 -0.14 0.22
CA MET A 50 -1.03 -1.33 0.87
C MET A 50 -0.26 -2.17 -0.14
N VAL A 51 0.87 -2.71 0.29
CA VAL A 51 1.74 -3.58 -0.51
C VAL A 51 2.24 -4.71 0.36
N SER A 52 2.56 -5.85 -0.25
CA SER A 52 3.14 -6.97 0.49
C SER A 52 4.48 -6.59 1.12
N VAL A 53 4.67 -6.88 2.40
CA VAL A 53 5.89 -6.56 3.17
C VAL A 53 7.13 -7.00 2.42
N ARG A 54 7.16 -8.27 2.00
CA ARG A 54 8.29 -8.87 1.29
C ARG A 54 8.46 -8.28 -0.11
N GLY A 55 7.36 -8.12 -0.84
CA GLY A 55 7.36 -7.61 -2.21
C GLY A 55 7.94 -6.20 -2.31
N ILE A 56 7.66 -5.31 -1.35
CA ILE A 56 8.25 -3.98 -1.36
C ILE A 56 9.66 -3.95 -0.78
N ALA A 57 9.89 -4.62 0.36
CA ALA A 57 11.16 -4.53 1.07
C ALA A 57 12.32 -5.11 0.27
N GLU A 58 12.15 -6.31 -0.31
CA GLU A 58 13.20 -6.97 -1.09
C GLU A 58 13.56 -6.17 -2.36
N LYS A 59 12.57 -5.56 -3.02
CA LYS A 59 12.82 -4.70 -4.21
C LYS A 59 13.55 -3.41 -3.87
N LEU A 60 13.44 -2.93 -2.63
CA LEU A 60 14.20 -1.79 -2.11
C LEU A 60 15.57 -2.19 -1.55
N GLY A 61 15.98 -3.45 -1.69
CA GLY A 61 17.28 -3.95 -1.22
C GLY A 61 17.32 -4.31 0.27
N ALA A 62 16.16 -4.34 0.95
CA ALA A 62 16.07 -4.74 2.35
C ALA A 62 15.90 -6.27 2.49
N THR A 63 16.26 -6.80 3.65
CA THR A 63 15.96 -8.19 4.03
C THR A 63 14.73 -8.25 4.92
N VAL A 64 13.98 -9.36 4.86
CA VAL A 64 12.78 -9.58 5.66
C VAL A 64 12.90 -10.87 6.45
N GLU A 65 12.80 -10.76 7.76
CA GLU A 65 12.69 -11.88 8.69
C GLU A 65 11.26 -12.00 9.20
N TYR A 66 10.73 -13.22 9.23
CA TYR A 66 9.42 -13.52 9.80
C TYR A 66 9.57 -13.82 11.29
N LEU A 67 8.71 -13.21 12.10
CA LEU A 67 8.57 -13.49 13.52
C LEU A 67 7.33 -14.36 13.72
N PRO A 68 7.48 -15.63 14.15
CA PRO A 68 6.33 -16.48 14.40
C PRO A 68 5.45 -15.93 15.52
N SER A 69 4.15 -16.22 15.44
CA SER A 69 3.21 -15.89 16.50
C SER A 69 3.56 -16.60 17.82
N THR A 70 3.26 -15.94 18.93
CA THR A 70 3.40 -16.44 20.30
C THR A 70 2.07 -16.30 21.03
N GLU A 71 1.95 -16.85 22.25
CA GLU A 71 0.74 -16.68 23.07
C GLU A 71 0.43 -15.20 23.38
N GLU A 72 1.46 -14.38 23.54
CA GLU A 72 1.33 -12.97 23.92
C GLU A 72 1.24 -12.00 22.73
N ARG A 73 1.57 -12.47 21.52
CA ARG A 73 1.72 -11.60 20.34
C ARG A 73 1.50 -12.34 19.03
N GLY A 74 0.73 -11.72 18.13
CA GLY A 74 0.57 -12.19 16.76
C GLY A 74 1.89 -12.26 15.99
N ALA A 75 1.85 -12.87 14.80
CA ALA A 75 3.01 -12.95 13.93
C ALA A 75 3.51 -11.56 13.52
N GLY A 76 4.75 -11.46 13.09
CA GLY A 76 5.36 -10.19 12.75
C GLY A 76 6.50 -10.29 11.77
N PHE A 77 7.15 -9.16 11.53
CA PHE A 77 8.21 -9.01 10.55
C PHE A 77 9.29 -8.08 11.08
N VAL A 78 10.54 -8.38 10.72
CA VAL A 78 11.66 -7.45 10.85
C VAL A 78 12.19 -7.17 9.44
N ILE A 79 12.22 -5.89 9.08
CA ILE A 79 12.82 -5.42 7.82
C ILE A 79 14.14 -4.75 8.16
N ASN A 80 15.24 -5.20 7.56
CA ASN A 80 16.57 -4.63 7.78
C ASN A 80 17.14 -4.06 6.49
N HIS A 81 17.65 -2.83 6.54
CA HIS A 81 18.31 -2.15 5.44
C HIS A 81 19.32 -1.14 5.98
N ASN A 82 20.61 -1.34 5.70
CA ASN A 82 21.70 -0.50 6.22
C ASN A 82 21.62 -0.34 7.76
N ASP A 83 21.55 0.90 8.26
CA ASP A 83 21.44 1.26 9.68
C ASP A 83 20.00 1.26 10.22
N VAL A 84 19.03 0.83 9.41
CA VAL A 84 17.60 0.86 9.73
C VAL A 84 17.05 -0.55 9.93
N SER A 85 16.31 -0.74 11.03
CA SER A 85 15.52 -1.93 11.33
C SER A 85 14.09 -1.55 11.67
N ILE A 86 13.10 -2.14 11.00
CA ILE A 86 11.67 -1.92 11.24
C ILE A 86 11.04 -3.22 11.74
N ARG A 87 10.54 -3.23 12.97
CA ARG A 87 9.78 -4.36 13.53
C ARG A 87 8.30 -4.04 13.63
N MET A 88 7.45 -4.93 13.13
CA MET A 88 5.99 -4.78 13.15
C MET A 88 5.30 -6.12 13.37
N PHE A 89 4.03 -6.08 13.77
CA PHE A 89 3.22 -7.26 14.06
C PHE A 89 1.85 -7.13 13.41
N GLU A 90 1.24 -8.28 13.08
CA GLU A 90 -0.12 -8.38 12.57
C GLU A 90 -1.14 -7.66 13.47
N ASP A 91 -2.14 -7.05 12.86
CA ASP A 91 -3.21 -6.25 13.52
C ASP A 91 -2.74 -5.00 14.30
N SER A 92 -1.43 -4.70 14.30
CA SER A 92 -0.88 -3.48 14.88
C SER A 92 -0.78 -2.36 13.85
N SER A 93 -1.21 -1.14 14.22
CA SER A 93 -0.90 0.09 13.47
C SER A 93 0.43 0.72 13.86
N ARG A 94 1.11 0.18 14.87
CA ARG A 94 2.41 0.67 15.34
C ARG A 94 3.54 -0.26 14.93
N ALA A 95 4.67 0.34 14.57
CA ALA A 95 5.94 -0.33 14.34
C ALA A 95 7.03 0.25 15.25
N TYR A 96 8.09 -0.52 15.47
CA TYR A 96 9.29 -0.13 16.18
C TYR A 96 10.41 0.10 15.16
N LEU A 97 10.81 1.36 14.99
CA LEU A 97 11.93 1.74 14.14
C LEU A 97 13.19 1.86 14.98
N MET A 98 14.25 1.18 14.59
CA MET A 98 15.60 1.39 15.09
C MET A 98 16.46 2.04 14.00
N LYS A 99 17.13 3.15 14.34
CA LYS A 99 18.11 3.81 13.48
C LYS A 99 19.26 4.34 14.32
N ASN A 100 20.51 3.99 13.99
CA ASN A 100 21.71 4.41 14.74
C ASN A 100 21.56 4.23 16.27
N SER A 101 21.15 3.04 16.70
CA SER A 101 20.92 2.66 18.11
C SER A 101 19.79 3.41 18.85
N ASN A 102 18.99 4.22 18.15
CA ASN A 102 17.80 4.86 18.72
C ASN A 102 16.54 4.10 18.29
N MET A 103 15.78 3.59 19.26
CA MET A 103 14.49 2.95 19.04
C MET A 103 13.35 3.95 19.26
N LYS A 104 12.41 4.01 18.33
CA LYS A 104 11.14 4.74 18.48
C LYS A 104 9.97 3.92 18.00
N SER A 105 8.83 4.08 18.66
CA SER A 105 7.56 3.55 18.20
C SER A 105 6.86 4.58 17.31
N ILE A 106 6.45 4.18 16.11
CA ILE A 106 5.86 5.05 15.10
C ILE A 106 4.51 4.47 14.66
N ASP A 107 3.53 5.34 14.45
CA ASP A 107 2.27 4.99 13.82
C ASP A 107 2.46 4.87 12.29
N MET A 108 2.06 3.74 11.73
CA MET A 108 2.11 3.47 10.28
C MET A 108 0.93 4.11 9.54
N GLY A 109 -0.10 4.54 10.26
CA GLY A 109 -1.34 5.08 9.71
C GLY A 109 -2.29 4.02 9.14
N ALA A 110 -1.91 2.75 9.20
CA ALA A 110 -2.75 1.59 8.96
C ALA A 110 -2.21 0.38 9.71
N LYS A 111 -3.08 -0.59 9.98
CA LYS A 111 -2.67 -1.87 10.58
C LYS A 111 -1.97 -2.75 9.55
N VAL A 112 -1.09 -3.64 10.02
CA VAL A 112 -0.61 -4.77 9.21
C VAL A 112 -1.79 -5.71 8.96
N VAL A 113 -2.13 -5.96 7.70
CA VAL A 113 -3.25 -6.82 7.30
C VAL A 113 -2.71 -8.10 6.68
N ASN A 114 -3.18 -9.26 7.15
CA ASN A 114 -2.90 -10.54 6.52
C ASN A 114 -4.05 -10.90 5.57
N ILE A 115 -3.74 -11.09 4.28
CA ILE A 115 -4.68 -11.57 3.26
C ILE A 115 -4.04 -12.78 2.59
N ASN A 116 -4.67 -13.94 2.69
CA ASN A 116 -4.19 -15.19 2.07
C ASN A 116 -2.72 -15.51 2.43
N SER A 117 -2.34 -15.36 3.71
CA SER A 117 -0.97 -15.56 4.22
C SER A 117 0.08 -14.56 3.70
N ILE A 118 -0.35 -13.48 3.05
CA ILE A 118 0.51 -12.38 2.65
C ILE A 118 0.20 -11.19 3.57
N ASN A 119 1.25 -10.60 4.13
CA ASN A 119 1.14 -9.46 5.01
C ASN A 119 1.32 -8.16 4.25
N PHE A 120 0.40 -7.22 4.45
CA PHE A 120 0.31 -5.96 3.73
C PHE A 120 0.50 -4.77 4.67
N VAL A 121 1.24 -3.78 4.18
CA VAL A 121 1.62 -2.59 4.95
C VAL A 121 1.61 -1.35 4.05
N PRO A 122 1.49 -0.13 4.62
CA PRO A 122 1.57 1.09 3.84
C PRO A 122 2.91 1.22 3.12
N VAL A 123 2.86 1.31 1.79
CA VAL A 123 4.05 1.43 0.92
C VAL A 123 4.93 2.61 1.31
N ARG A 124 4.30 3.74 1.65
CA ARG A 124 4.98 4.97 2.05
C ARG A 124 5.74 4.79 3.35
N PHE A 125 5.11 4.14 4.34
CA PHE A 125 5.73 3.92 5.64
C PHE A 125 7.03 3.12 5.49
N ILE A 126 7.02 2.03 4.73
CA ILE A 126 8.24 1.24 4.50
C ILE A 126 9.26 2.07 3.72
N SER A 127 8.89 2.56 2.54
CA SER A 127 9.82 3.20 1.61
C SER A 127 10.49 4.43 2.22
N GLU A 128 9.74 5.32 2.87
CA GLU A 128 10.31 6.55 3.46
C GLU A 128 11.22 6.26 4.66
N ASN A 129 10.88 5.28 5.50
CA ASN A 129 11.76 4.88 6.60
C ASN A 129 13.03 4.18 6.09
N LEU A 130 12.99 3.58 4.90
CA LEU A 130 14.16 3.03 4.20
C LEU A 130 14.94 4.07 3.38
N ASN A 131 14.65 5.36 3.55
CA ASN A 131 15.29 6.49 2.86
C ASN A 131 14.98 6.60 1.35
N PHE A 132 13.77 6.21 0.95
CA PHE A 132 13.25 6.46 -0.39
C PHE A 132 12.20 7.57 -0.37
N LYS A 133 11.97 8.19 -1.52
CA LYS A 133 10.89 9.15 -1.73
C LYS A 133 9.70 8.44 -2.36
N VAL A 134 8.48 8.76 -1.90
CA VAL A 134 7.24 8.21 -2.46
C VAL A 134 6.35 9.32 -2.98
N GLU A 135 6.01 9.26 -4.26
CA GLU A 135 5.11 10.19 -4.92
C GLU A 135 3.86 9.48 -5.44
N TRP A 136 2.70 10.13 -5.30
CA TRP A 136 1.49 9.70 -5.99
C TRP A 136 1.39 10.47 -7.30
N LYS A 137 1.20 9.77 -8.41
CA LYS A 137 0.93 10.34 -9.73
C LYS A 137 -0.39 9.81 -10.25
N ASN A 138 -1.22 10.73 -10.75
CA ASN A 138 -2.50 10.41 -11.35
C ASN A 138 -2.35 10.52 -12.87
N PHE A 139 -2.64 9.44 -13.59
CA PHE A 139 -2.70 9.41 -15.04
C PHE A 139 -4.15 9.19 -15.50
N ASP A 140 -4.48 9.43 -16.77
CA ASP A 140 -5.87 9.29 -17.21
C ASP A 140 -6.44 7.87 -16.98
N MET A 141 -5.59 6.85 -17.15
CA MET A 141 -6.01 5.43 -17.10
C MET A 141 -5.67 4.72 -15.78
N TYR A 142 -4.72 5.21 -15.00
CA TYR A 142 -4.22 4.52 -13.80
C TYR A 142 -3.66 5.50 -12.78
N ASP A 143 -3.56 5.04 -11.53
CA ASP A 143 -2.84 5.71 -10.47
C ASP A 143 -1.49 5.03 -10.25
N LEU A 144 -0.46 5.81 -9.97
CA LEU A 144 0.91 5.33 -9.79
C LEU A 144 1.48 5.81 -8.46
N VAL A 145 1.95 4.87 -7.66
CA VAL A 145 2.89 5.15 -6.58
C VAL A 145 4.31 4.99 -7.12
N GLU A 146 5.02 6.10 -7.25
CA GLU A 146 6.41 6.10 -7.71
C GLU A 146 7.36 6.21 -6.53
N ILE A 147 8.35 5.31 -6.48
CA ILE A 147 9.36 5.24 -5.44
C ILE A 147 10.72 5.53 -6.07
N THR A 148 11.40 6.55 -5.56
CA THR A 148 12.69 7.03 -6.07
C THR A 148 13.70 7.22 -4.95
N GLU A 149 14.98 7.35 -5.28
CA GLU A 149 16.01 7.66 -4.29
C GLU A 149 15.75 9.04 -3.66
N ASN A 150 15.95 9.12 -2.35
CA ASN A 150 15.90 10.39 -1.66
C ASN A 150 17.20 11.17 -1.89
N LYS A 151 17.20 12.08 -2.88
CA LYS A 151 18.39 12.88 -3.29
C LYS A 151 18.73 14.05 -2.34
N ASN A 152 18.07 14.16 -1.19
CA ASN A 152 18.18 15.32 -0.29
C ASN A 152 18.95 15.01 1.01
N ILE A 153 19.96 14.14 0.96
CA ILE A 153 20.89 13.89 2.09
C ILE A 153 22.32 14.05 1.60
#